data_AF-A0A2J8RCV5-F1
#
_entry.id   AF-A0A2J8RCV5-F1
#
_cell.length_a   1.000
_cell.length_b   1.000
_cell.length_c   1.000
_cell.angle_alpha   90.00
_cell.angle_beta   90.00
_cell.angle_gamma   90.00
#
_symmetry.space_group_name_H-M   'P 1'
#
loop_
_entity.id
_entity.type
_entity.pdbx_description
1 polymer ?
#
loop_
_entity_poly.entity_id
_entity_poly.type
_entity_poly.pdbx_seq_one_letter_code
_entity_poly.pdbx_strand_id
1 'polypeptide(L)'
;MEANQCPVVVEPSYPDLVINVGEVTLGEENRKKLQKIQRDHEKERVMQAACALLNSGGGVIRMAKKVEHPVEMGLDLEQSLRELIQSSDLQAFFETKQQG
;
A
#
# COMPACT_ATOMS: atom_id res chain seq x y z
N MET A 1 -11.38 32.71 -36.97
CA MET A 1 -11.62 31.28 -36.68
C MET A 1 -11.30 31.08 -35.22
N GLU A 2 -12.32 31.01 -34.36
CA GLU A 2 -12.13 30.75 -32.93
C GLU A 2 -11.79 29.27 -32.77
N ALA A 3 -10.60 28.99 -32.22
CA ALA A 3 -10.22 27.65 -31.84
C ALA A 3 -11.00 27.28 -30.57
N ASN A 4 -12.04 26.46 -30.72
CA ASN A 4 -12.69 25.77 -29.60
C ASN A 4 -11.67 24.87 -28.91
N GLN A 5 -10.97 25.41 -27.91
CA GLN A 5 -10.17 24.60 -27.00
C GLN A 5 -11.13 23.93 -26.03
N CYS A 6 -11.53 22.70 -26.33
CA CYS A 6 -12.14 21.83 -25.33
C CYS A 6 -11.08 21.56 -24.25
N PRO A 7 -11.24 22.03 -23.00
CA PRO A 7 -10.29 21.70 -21.96
C PRO A 7 -10.35 20.18 -21.73
N VAL A 8 -9.20 19.52 -21.86
CA VAL A 8 -9.04 18.13 -21.45
C VAL A 8 -9.14 18.12 -19.93
N VAL A 9 -10.24 17.58 -19.40
CA VAL A 9 -10.48 17.46 -17.96
C VAL A 9 -10.19 16.02 -17.55
N VAL A 10 -9.26 15.85 -16.61
CA VAL A 10 -9.03 14.58 -15.93
C VAL A 10 -9.98 14.52 -14.74
N GLU A 11 -10.98 13.64 -14.81
CA GLU A 11 -11.83 13.36 -13.65
C GLU A 11 -11.02 12.59 -12.58
N PRO A 12 -11.32 12.78 -11.28
CA PRO A 12 -10.66 12.04 -10.22
C PRO A 12 -10.88 10.53 -10.42
N SER A 13 -9.82 9.84 -10.85
CA SER A 13 -9.89 8.43 -11.21
C SER A 13 -9.90 7.55 -9.96
N TYR A 14 -10.77 6.55 -9.99
CA TYR A 14 -10.58 5.37 -9.16
C TYR A 14 -9.30 4.66 -9.63
N PRO A 15 -8.51 4.07 -8.71
CA PRO A 15 -7.33 3.33 -9.13
C PRO A 15 -7.76 2.18 -10.06
N ASP A 16 -7.10 2.07 -11.22
CA ASP A 16 -7.41 1.04 -12.22
C ASP A 16 -7.21 -0.38 -11.66
N LEU A 17 -6.26 -0.54 -10.74
CA LEU A 17 -5.98 -1.80 -10.06
C LEU A 17 -6.02 -1.62 -8.54
N VAL A 18 -6.88 -2.42 -7.90
CA VAL A 18 -6.99 -2.49 -6.44
C VAL A 18 -6.85 -3.94 -5.99
N ILE A 19 -5.86 -4.23 -5.14
CA ILE A 19 -5.70 -5.55 -4.52
C ILE A 19 -6.13 -5.46 -3.06
N ASN A 20 -7.14 -6.23 -2.67
CA ASN A 20 -7.57 -6.33 -1.29
C ASN A 20 -6.85 -7.48 -0.58
N VAL A 21 -6.03 -7.17 0.42
CA VAL A 21 -5.28 -8.16 1.22
C VAL A 21 -5.99 -8.56 2.51
N GLY A 22 -7.20 -8.03 2.75
CA GLY A 22 -8.00 -8.28 3.94
C GLY A 22 -7.45 -7.58 5.17
N GLU A 23 -7.66 -8.19 6.34
CA GLU A 23 -7.15 -7.63 7.60
C GLU A 23 -5.64 -7.80 7.73
N VAL A 24 -4.99 -6.69 8.11
CA VAL A 24 -3.56 -6.61 8.41
C VAL A 24 -3.38 -5.80 9.69
N THR A 25 -2.58 -6.33 10.61
CA THR A 25 -2.21 -5.61 11.83
C THR A 25 -1.13 -4.60 11.49
N LEU A 26 -1.33 -3.34 11.85
CA LEU A 26 -0.40 -2.24 11.58
C LEU A 26 0.15 -1.66 12.90
N GLY A 27 1.33 -1.03 12.81
CA GLY A 27 2.05 -0.38 13.89
C GLY A 27 3.05 -1.33 14.55
N GLU A 28 4.29 -0.88 14.72
CA GLU A 28 5.41 -1.73 15.16
C GLU A 28 5.12 -2.46 16.47
N GLU A 29 4.58 -1.75 17.46
CA GLU A 29 4.25 -2.36 18.76
C GLU A 29 3.11 -3.39 18.67
N ASN A 30 2.19 -3.25 17.71
CA ASN A 30 1.15 -4.25 17.47
C ASN A 30 1.69 -5.45 16.69
N ARG A 31 2.54 -5.21 15.68
CA ARG A 31 3.23 -6.25 14.91
C ARG A 31 4.09 -7.13 15.83
N LYS A 32 4.83 -6.54 16.79
CA LYS A 32 5.64 -7.28 17.78
C LYS A 32 4.82 -8.20 18.69
N LYS A 33 3.55 -7.87 18.97
CA LYS A 33 2.64 -8.67 19.80
C LYS A 33 2.07 -9.88 19.05
N LEU A 34 2.14 -9.91 17.72
CA LEU A 34 1.66 -11.04 16.94
C LEU A 34 2.55 -12.26 17.11
N GLN A 35 1.91 -13.45 17.03
CA GLN A 35 2.67 -14.68 16.81
C GLN A 35 3.43 -14.59 15.49
N LYS A 36 4.68 -15.09 15.47
CA LYS A 36 5.57 -14.99 14.31
C LYS A 36 4.91 -15.49 13.02
N ILE A 37 4.22 -16.64 13.08
CA ILE A 37 3.54 -17.24 11.92
C ILE A 37 2.47 -16.30 11.36
N GLN A 38 1.65 -15.69 12.22
CA GLN A 38 0.62 -14.75 11.78
C GLN A 38 1.24 -13.48 11.16
N ARG A 39 2.27 -12.93 11.82
CA ARG A 39 3.00 -11.75 11.35
C ARG A 39 3.62 -11.98 9.96
N ASP A 40 4.22 -13.15 9.75
CA ASP A 40 4.85 -13.54 8.48
C ASP A 40 3.80 -13.77 7.38
N HIS A 41 2.66 -14.40 7.70
CA HIS A 41 1.56 -14.58 6.74
C HIS A 41 0.90 -13.24 6.35
N GLU A 42 0.71 -12.33 7.30
CA GLU A 42 0.25 -10.96 6.99
C GLU A 42 1.26 -10.23 6.09
N LYS A 43 2.56 -10.33 6.39
CA LYS A 43 3.64 -9.73 5.60
C LYS A 43 3.66 -10.28 4.18
N GLU A 44 3.62 -11.59 4.01
CA GLU A 44 3.67 -12.26 2.72
C GLU A 44 2.55 -11.78 1.78
N ARG A 45 1.31 -11.71 2.29
CA ARG A 45 0.17 -11.21 1.50
C ARG A 45 0.37 -9.77 1.02
N VAL A 46 0.89 -8.89 1.89
CA VAL A 46 1.20 -7.51 1.52
C VAL A 46 2.33 -7.47 0.48
N MET A 47 3.37 -8.27 0.65
CA MET A 47 4.51 -8.31 -0.28
C MET A 47 4.12 -8.85 -1.66
N GLN A 48 3.29 -9.89 -1.71
CA GLN A 48 2.76 -10.42 -2.96
C GLN A 48 1.94 -9.37 -3.72
N ALA A 49 1.06 -8.65 -3.01
CA ALA A 49 0.28 -7.57 -3.61
C ALA A 49 1.16 -6.42 -4.11
N ALA A 50 2.15 -5.98 -3.31
CA ALA A 50 3.09 -4.94 -3.69
C ALA A 50 3.91 -5.34 -4.92
N CYS A 51 4.46 -6.55 -4.93
CA CYS A 51 5.20 -7.10 -6.06
C CYS A 51 4.34 -7.17 -7.33
N ALA A 52 3.08 -7.60 -7.21
CA ALA A 52 2.16 -7.65 -8.35
C ALA A 52 1.92 -6.25 -8.94
N LEU A 53 1.67 -5.24 -8.09
CA LEU A 53 1.44 -3.87 -8.55
C LEU A 53 2.68 -3.23 -9.17
N LEU A 54 3.84 -3.38 -8.54
CA LEU A 54 5.12 -2.87 -9.07
C LEU A 54 5.41 -3.40 -10.48
N ASN A 55 5.06 -4.66 -10.74
CA ASN A 55 5.29 -5.33 -12.03
C ASN A 55 4.13 -5.19 -13.03
N SER A 56 3.06 -4.47 -12.67
CA SER A 56 1.85 -4.34 -13.50
C SER A 56 1.45 -2.88 -13.77
N GLY A 57 2.35 -1.92 -13.54
CA GLY A 57 2.10 -0.50 -13.81
C GLY A 57 1.50 0.29 -12.63
N GLY A 58 1.49 -0.28 -11.43
CA GLY A 58 1.03 0.37 -10.20
C GLY A 58 -0.42 0.06 -9.83
N GLY A 59 -0.89 0.66 -8.73
CA GLY A 59 -2.24 0.48 -8.21
C GLY A 59 -2.32 0.74 -6.71
N VAL A 60 -3.40 0.28 -6.07
CA VAL A 60 -3.64 0.46 -4.63
C VAL A 60 -3.78 -0.88 -3.93
N ILE A 61 -3.04 -1.06 -2.83
CA ILE A 61 -3.28 -2.14 -1.88
C ILE A 61 -4.30 -1.66 -0.86
N ARG A 62 -5.45 -2.32 -0.77
CA ARG A 62 -6.46 -2.06 0.26
C ARG A 62 -6.35 -3.10 1.36
N MET A 63 -6.34 -2.64 2.60
CA MET A 63 -6.31 -3.49 3.79
C MET A 63 -7.21 -2.93 4.88
N ALA A 64 -7.79 -3.81 5.68
CA ALA A 64 -8.54 -3.44 6.87
C ALA A 64 -7.59 -3.43 8.08
N LYS A 65 -7.60 -2.35 8.86
CA LYS A 65 -6.82 -2.26 10.10
C LYS A 65 -7.68 -2.67 11.30
N LYS A 66 -7.06 -3.33 12.28
CA LYS A 66 -7.71 -3.71 13.54
C LYS A 66 -7.73 -2.60 14.60
N VAL A 67 -7.18 -1.43 14.29
CA VAL A 67 -6.95 -0.33 15.23
C VAL A 67 -7.70 0.91 14.76
N GLU A 68 -8.40 1.56 15.68
CA GLU A 68 -9.29 2.68 15.38
C GLU A 68 -8.52 3.95 14.97
N HIS A 69 -7.42 4.26 15.67
CA HIS A 69 -6.59 5.43 15.36
C HIS A 69 -5.57 5.16 14.23
N PRO A 70 -5.06 6.21 13.56
CA PRO A 70 -3.97 6.07 12.62
C PRO A 70 -2.71 5.50 13.28
N VAL A 71 -2.02 4.59 12.59
CA VAL A 71 -0.78 3.96 13.05
C VAL A 71 0.20 3.78 11.89
N GLU A 72 1.50 3.80 12.15
CA GLU A 72 2.51 3.47 11.12
C GLU A 72 2.35 2.03 10.61
N MET A 73 3.02 1.67 9.52
CA MET A 73 2.86 0.35 8.92
C MET A 73 3.45 -0.77 9.80
N GLY A 74 4.64 -0.53 10.35
CA GLY A 74 5.45 -1.54 11.04
C GLY A 74 6.76 -1.78 10.28
N LEU A 75 7.87 -1.84 11.01
CA LEU A 75 9.21 -1.85 10.44
C LEU A 75 9.45 -3.06 9.55
N ASP A 76 8.86 -4.20 9.90
CA ASP A 76 9.02 -5.43 9.13
C ASP A 76 8.29 -5.40 7.78
N LEU A 77 7.17 -4.68 7.68
CA LEU A 77 6.51 -4.42 6.40
C LEU A 77 7.29 -3.40 5.58
N GLU A 78 7.73 -2.29 6.19
CA GLU A 78 8.50 -1.25 5.50
C GLU A 78 9.83 -1.77 4.95
N GLN A 79 10.54 -2.58 5.74
CA GLN A 79 11.78 -3.19 5.32
C GLN A 79 11.56 -4.12 4.13
N SER A 80 10.54 -4.99 4.17
CA SER A 80 10.26 -5.89 3.06
C SER A 80 9.80 -5.13 1.79
N LEU A 81 9.09 -4.01 1.92
CA LEU A 81 8.79 -3.15 0.76
C LEU A 81 10.05 -2.53 0.14
N ARG A 82 11.01 -2.08 0.97
CA ARG A 82 12.32 -1.57 0.49
C ARG A 82 13.12 -2.65 -0.22
N GLU A 83 13.07 -3.88 0.29
CA GLU A 83 13.70 -5.05 -0.34
C GLU A 83 13.10 -5.34 -1.73
N LEU A 84 11.79 -5.16 -1.93
CA LEU A 84 11.15 -5.34 -3.24
C LEU A 84 11.61 -4.32 -4.29
N ILE A 85 11.77 -3.04 -3.90
CA ILE A 85 12.19 -1.97 -4.83
C ILE A 85 13.70 -1.85 -4.97
N GLN A 86 14.48 -2.58 -4.16
CA GLN A 86 15.94 -2.51 -4.11
C GLN A 86 16.47 -1.06 -3.97
N SER A 87 15.72 -0.22 -3.26
CA SER A 87 15.97 1.21 -3.09
C SER A 87 15.70 1.63 -1.66
N SER A 88 16.49 2.60 -1.17
CA SER A 88 16.27 3.24 0.13
C SER A 88 15.16 4.29 0.09
N ASP A 89 14.71 4.73 -1.08
CA ASP A 89 13.63 5.70 -1.20
C ASP A 89 12.28 5.00 -1.33
N LEU A 90 11.70 4.64 -0.18
CA LEU A 90 10.38 3.99 -0.13
C LEU A 90 9.27 4.93 -0.64
N GLN A 91 9.40 6.24 -0.41
CA GLN A 91 8.36 7.22 -0.72
C GLN A 91 8.25 7.50 -2.23
N ALA A 92 9.32 7.25 -2.99
CA ALA A 92 9.25 7.29 -4.45
C ALA A 92 8.33 6.22 -5.08
N PHE A 93 7.99 5.16 -4.33
CA PHE A 93 7.20 4.02 -4.84
C PHE A 93 5.92 3.74 -4.06
N PHE A 94 5.92 4.02 -2.76
CA PHE A 94 4.80 3.71 -1.88
C PHE A 94 4.35 4.94 -1.10
N GLU A 95 3.10 5.31 -1.33
CA GLU A 95 2.38 6.27 -0.50
C GLU A 95 1.37 5.52 0.38
N THR A 96 1.21 5.98 1.63
CA THR A 96 0.24 5.40 2.55
C THR A 96 -0.85 6.41 2.86
N LYS A 97 -2.09 5.96 2.83
CA LYS A 97 -3.26 6.75 3.21
C LYS A 97 -4.13 5.92 4.13
N GLN A 98 -4.51 6.48 5.27
CA GLN A 98 -5.44 5.86 6.20
C GLN A 98 -6.75 6.63 6.17
N GLN A 99 -7.84 5.89 6.07
CA GLN A 99 -9.20 6.41 6.13
C GLN A 99 -9.98 5.56 7.13
N GLY A 100 -10.68 6.25 8.03
CA GLY A 100 -11.44 5.69 9.15
C GLY A 100 -12.22 6.81 9.80
#